data_AF-A0A7S4F891-F1
#
_entry.id   AF-A0A7S4F891-F1
#
_cell.length_a   1.000
_cell.length_b   1.000
_cell.length_c   1.000
_cell.angle_alpha   90.00
_cell.angle_beta   90.00
_cell.angle_gamma   90.00
#
_symmetry.space_group_name_H-M   'P 1'
#
loop_
_entity.id
_entity.type
_entity.pdbx_description
1 polymer ?
#
loop_
_entity_poly.entity_id
_entity_poly.type
_entity_poly.pdbx_seq_one_letter_code
_entity_poly.pdbx_strand_id
1 'polypeptide(L)'
;ELAACVQVLCAVAVYSAEGHQNVMEAIDEFADVNSDEEEAHRFSLLVDMMREPRREIQKWPLMLLNAVVSGPSDIETRVQLRDELCGLEFIELTRKLLTPLGDEIDIQIAIFDQEMRADGEELQGSKPTFKPMLSSMRLTHSDEVSRLATQIAQQTQTQTFSKQFEQLLSILAQLETLEKSSPSLWHVVAAACSEAMAMGGDDRVDAHAVAERVKAFKGVSKEREKLPADVAALQEALGAEKGARRRADESLEAAMKRTLELQAMVDANKAEMDKLKAELATAKSAKPGLAPPPLPSGGTAP
;
A
#
# COMPACT_ATOMS: atom_id res chain seq x y z
N GLU A 1 10.40 2.81 22.61
CA GLU A 1 9.66 1.76 21.89
C GLU A 1 9.88 1.85 20.38
N LEU A 2 9.60 2.99 19.72
CA LEU A 2 9.84 3.20 18.28
C LEU A 2 11.25 2.80 17.81
N ALA A 3 12.28 3.18 18.56
CA ALA A 3 13.68 2.82 18.30
C ALA A 3 13.91 1.31 18.12
N ALA A 4 13.32 0.50 19.02
CA ALA A 4 13.49 -0.95 19.01
C ALA A 4 12.75 -1.58 17.82
N CYS A 5 11.56 -1.09 17.49
CA CYS A 5 10.80 -1.57 16.34
C CYS A 5 11.57 -1.34 15.03
N VAL A 6 12.10 -0.13 14.83
CA VAL A 6 12.85 0.21 13.62
C VAL A 6 14.15 -0.60 13.54
N GLN A 7 14.86 -0.79 14.66
CA GLN A 7 16.06 -1.64 14.69
C GLN A 7 15.76 -3.10 14.32
N VAL A 8 14.64 -3.65 14.77
CA VAL A 8 14.22 -5.01 14.38
C VAL A 8 13.89 -5.06 12.90
N LEU A 9 13.13 -4.10 12.37
CA LEU A 9 12.83 -4.03 10.93
C LEU A 9 14.11 -3.91 10.09
N CYS A 10 15.07 -3.06 10.48
CA CYS A 10 16.36 -2.96 9.82
C CYS A 10 17.12 -4.28 9.84
N ALA A 11 17.17 -4.96 11.00
CA ALA A 11 17.87 -6.24 11.11
C ALA A 11 17.22 -7.32 10.22
N VAL A 12 15.89 -7.38 10.21
CA VAL A 12 15.15 -8.33 9.37
C VAL A 12 15.36 -8.03 7.89
N ALA A 13 15.39 -6.75 7.49
CA ALA A 13 15.63 -6.33 6.11
C ALA A 13 17.05 -6.60 5.61
N VAL A 14 18.05 -6.61 6.49
CA VAL A 14 19.47 -6.79 6.12
C VAL A 14 19.89 -8.26 6.15
N TYR A 15 19.43 -9.03 7.14
CA TYR A 15 19.95 -10.39 7.39
C TYR A 15 19.08 -11.52 6.83
N SER A 16 17.89 -11.24 6.32
CA SER A 16 16.99 -12.25 5.75
C SER A 16 16.39 -11.76 4.44
N ALA A 17 16.52 -12.52 3.36
CA ALA A 17 15.90 -12.18 2.08
C ALA A 17 14.36 -12.21 2.16
N GLU A 18 13.79 -13.21 2.85
CA GLU A 18 12.35 -13.27 3.15
C GLU A 18 11.94 -12.10 4.07
N GLY A 19 12.80 -11.75 5.02
CA GLY A 19 12.61 -10.61 5.89
C GLY A 19 12.59 -9.28 5.13
N HIS A 20 13.52 -9.08 4.21
CA HIS A 20 13.58 -7.93 3.31
C HIS A 20 12.29 -7.79 2.50
N GLN A 21 11.84 -8.88 1.89
CA GLN A 21 10.60 -8.88 1.11
C GLN A 21 9.39 -8.50 1.98
N ASN A 22 9.26 -9.07 3.18
CA ASN A 22 8.18 -8.75 4.10
C ASN A 22 8.21 -7.28 4.54
N VAL A 23 9.41 -6.71 4.75
CA VAL A 23 9.55 -5.28 5.09
C VAL A 23 9.18 -4.39 3.90
N MET A 24 9.56 -4.77 2.68
CA MET A 24 9.18 -4.03 1.46
C MET A 24 7.66 -4.07 1.23
N GLU A 25 7.02 -5.23 1.39
CA GLU A 25 5.56 -5.38 1.29
C GLU A 25 4.84 -4.54 2.34
N ALA A 26 5.33 -4.53 3.59
CA ALA A 26 4.78 -3.68 4.63
C ALA A 26 4.94 -2.17 4.34
N ILE A 27 6.02 -1.76 3.66
CA ILE A 27 6.21 -0.38 3.21
C ILE A 27 5.22 -0.02 2.11
N ASP A 28 5.01 -0.93 1.15
CA ASP A 28 4.03 -0.76 0.07
C ASP A 28 2.61 -0.63 0.66
N GLU A 29 2.19 -1.55 1.53
CA GLU A 29 0.89 -1.49 2.23
C GLU A 29 0.75 -0.21 3.05
N PHE A 30 1.82 0.22 3.73
CA PHE A 30 1.80 1.45 4.50
C PHE A 30 1.60 2.68 3.62
N ALA A 31 2.23 2.74 2.44
CA ALA A 31 2.03 3.80 1.47
C ALA A 31 0.60 3.82 0.93
N ASP A 32 0.06 2.66 0.58
CA ASP A 32 -1.30 2.51 0.05
C ASP A 32 -2.39 2.93 1.05
N VAL A 33 -2.19 2.63 2.34
CA VAL A 33 -3.18 2.95 3.39
C VAL A 33 -3.13 4.41 3.82
N ASN A 34 -1.96 5.07 3.73
CA ASN A 34 -1.74 6.40 4.29
C ASN A 34 -1.60 7.51 3.26
N SER A 35 -1.66 7.18 1.96
CA SER A 35 -1.70 8.16 0.89
C SER A 35 -3.11 8.30 0.33
N ASP A 36 -3.55 9.54 0.15
CA ASP A 36 -4.81 9.86 -0.55
C ASP A 36 -4.65 9.79 -2.08
N GLU A 37 -3.42 9.55 -2.57
CA GLU A 37 -3.10 9.44 -3.99
C GLU A 37 -3.25 7.99 -4.48
N GLU A 38 -3.89 7.81 -5.64
CA GLU A 38 -4.20 6.51 -6.25
C GLU A 38 -2.95 5.69 -6.63
N GLU A 39 -1.76 6.34 -6.66
CA GLU A 39 -0.46 5.74 -6.98
C GLU A 39 0.65 6.36 -6.11
N ALA A 40 0.60 6.12 -4.80
CA ALA A 40 1.62 6.62 -3.88
C ALA A 40 2.95 5.87 -4.06
N HIS A 41 4.04 6.60 -4.26
CA HIS A 41 5.36 5.98 -4.29
C HIS A 41 5.72 5.39 -2.91
N ARG A 42 6.08 4.11 -2.82
CA ARG A 42 6.30 3.37 -1.56
C ARG A 42 7.18 4.07 -0.51
N PHE A 43 8.19 4.82 -0.95
CA PHE A 43 9.11 5.54 -0.07
C PHE A 43 8.70 6.99 0.25
N SER A 44 7.64 7.53 -0.36
CA SER A 44 7.26 8.95 -0.22
C SER A 44 7.05 9.32 1.26
N LEU A 45 6.27 8.53 1.99
CA LEU A 45 5.98 8.76 3.41
C LEU A 45 7.24 8.70 4.28
N LEU A 46 8.16 7.78 3.99
CA LEU A 46 9.44 7.70 4.73
C LEU A 46 10.31 8.92 4.46
N VAL A 47 10.39 9.37 3.20
CA VAL A 47 11.12 10.57 2.80
C VAL A 47 10.48 11.82 3.39
N ASP A 48 9.16 11.90 3.48
CA ASP A 48 8.44 13.02 4.10
C ASP A 48 8.64 13.08 5.61
N MET A 49 8.72 11.93 6.29
CA MET A 49 9.09 11.90 7.71
C MET A 49 10.50 12.44 7.97
N MET A 50 11.41 12.39 6.99
CA MET A 50 12.72 13.03 7.10
C MET A 50 12.66 14.56 6.98
N ARG A 51 11.55 15.12 6.49
CA ARG A 51 11.32 16.58 6.40
C ARG A 51 10.77 17.16 7.72
N GLU A 52 10.40 16.32 8.69
CA GLU A 52 9.93 16.72 10.01
C GLU A 52 11.01 17.53 10.76
N PRO A 53 10.70 18.65 11.44
CA PRO A 53 11.69 19.47 12.16
C PRO A 53 12.44 18.75 13.30
N ARG A 54 11.95 17.61 13.77
CA ARG A 54 12.54 16.87 14.90
C ARG A 54 13.61 15.89 14.42
N ARG A 55 14.87 16.26 14.61
CA ARG A 55 16.05 15.41 14.35
C ARG A 55 15.96 14.00 14.94
N GLU A 56 15.45 13.87 16.17
CA GLU A 56 15.32 12.55 16.82
C GLU A 56 14.39 11.59 16.07
N ILE A 57 13.46 12.11 15.26
CA ILE A 57 12.54 11.32 14.44
C ILE A 57 13.15 11.04 13.08
N GLN A 58 13.78 12.03 12.45
CA GLN A 58 14.37 11.96 11.10
C GLN A 58 15.36 10.79 10.92
N LYS A 59 16.07 10.39 11.99
CA LYS A 59 17.05 9.30 11.93
C LYS A 59 16.43 7.93 11.65
N TRP A 60 15.20 7.69 12.09
CA TRP A 60 14.55 6.38 11.97
C TRP A 60 14.17 6.00 10.53
N PRO A 61 13.47 6.84 9.76
CA PRO A 61 13.20 6.53 8.35
C PRO A 61 14.48 6.41 7.55
N LEU A 62 15.50 7.25 7.82
CA LEU A 62 16.79 7.15 7.14
C LEU A 62 17.49 5.81 7.43
N MET A 63 17.50 5.36 8.69
CA MET A 63 18.08 4.07 9.06
C MET A 63 17.32 2.90 8.42
N LEU A 64 15.99 2.97 8.32
CA LEU A 64 15.19 1.96 7.65
C LEU A 64 15.46 1.94 6.14
N LEU A 65 15.49 3.12 5.50
CA LEU A 65 15.81 3.27 4.07
C LEU A 65 17.20 2.69 3.75
N ASN A 66 18.21 2.99 4.56
CA ASN A 66 19.54 2.39 4.40
C ASN A 66 19.51 0.86 4.51
N ALA A 67 18.73 0.31 5.44
CA ALA A 67 18.60 -1.13 5.63
C ALA A 67 17.91 -1.82 4.44
N VAL A 68 16.81 -1.27 3.93
CA VAL A 68 16.08 -1.87 2.80
C VAL A 68 16.81 -1.70 1.47
N VAL A 69 17.58 -0.63 1.28
CA VAL A 69 18.39 -0.43 0.07
C VAL A 69 19.63 -1.32 0.07
N SER A 70 20.26 -1.54 1.24
CA SER A 70 21.49 -2.33 1.35
C SER A 70 21.23 -3.81 1.58
N GLY A 71 20.01 -4.19 1.98
CA GLY A 71 19.62 -5.58 2.25
C GLY A 71 19.76 -6.53 1.06
N PRO A 72 19.36 -6.16 -0.17
CA PRO A 72 19.52 -7.02 -1.34
C PRO A 72 20.99 -7.29 -1.66
N SER A 73 21.33 -8.57 -1.87
CA SER A 73 22.68 -8.97 -2.30
C SER A 73 22.97 -8.66 -3.76
N ASP A 74 21.93 -8.51 -4.58
CA ASP A 74 22.03 -8.22 -6.01
C ASP A 74 22.19 -6.72 -6.27
N ILE A 75 23.24 -6.37 -7.02
CA ILE A 75 23.59 -4.99 -7.37
C ILE A 75 22.50 -4.31 -8.21
N GLU A 76 21.82 -5.01 -9.11
CA GLU A 76 20.77 -4.41 -9.94
C GLU A 76 19.61 -3.93 -9.07
N THR A 77 19.21 -4.74 -8.09
CA THR A 77 18.15 -4.41 -7.14
C THR A 77 18.54 -3.22 -6.26
N ARG A 78 19.77 -3.20 -5.72
CA ARG A 78 20.24 -2.07 -4.90
C ARG A 78 20.29 -0.76 -5.68
N VAL A 79 20.70 -0.80 -6.95
CA VAL A 79 20.73 0.39 -7.81
C VAL A 79 19.31 0.86 -8.12
N GLN A 80 18.39 -0.04 -8.47
CA GLN A 80 16.97 0.30 -8.70
C GLN A 80 16.35 0.99 -7.49
N LEU A 81 16.55 0.46 -6.28
CA LEU A 81 16.02 1.07 -5.06
C LEU A 81 16.62 2.46 -4.78
N ARG A 82 17.90 2.69 -5.13
CA ARG A 82 18.50 4.03 -5.02
C ARG A 82 17.98 4.99 -6.07
N ASP A 83 17.70 4.52 -7.28
CA ASP A 83 17.10 5.34 -8.32
C ASP A 83 15.67 5.76 -7.93
N GLU A 84 14.89 4.85 -7.34
CA GLU A 84 13.58 5.15 -6.74
C GLU A 84 13.69 6.28 -5.69
N LEU A 85 14.68 6.22 -4.79
CA LEU A 85 14.93 7.30 -3.81
C LEU A 85 15.40 8.59 -4.45
N CYS A 86 16.23 8.54 -5.49
CA CYS A 86 16.65 9.73 -6.23
C CYS A 86 15.45 10.44 -6.86
N GLY A 87 14.46 9.68 -7.34
CA GLY A 87 13.18 10.20 -7.85
C GLY A 87 12.39 11.02 -6.82
N LEU A 88 12.68 10.86 -5.52
CA LEU A 88 12.04 11.59 -4.41
C LEU A 88 12.89 12.73 -3.83
N GLU A 89 13.90 13.21 -4.58
CA GLU A 89 14.84 14.25 -4.13
C GLU A 89 15.61 13.86 -2.85
N PHE A 90 15.82 12.56 -2.62
CA PHE A 90 16.43 12.06 -1.39
C PHE A 90 17.88 12.57 -1.20
N ILE A 91 18.62 12.73 -2.30
CA ILE A 91 19.99 13.26 -2.24
C ILE A 91 19.98 14.71 -1.75
N GLU A 92 19.12 15.56 -2.33
CA GLU A 92 18.99 16.96 -1.96
C GLU A 92 18.51 17.12 -0.51
N LEU A 93 17.59 16.25 -0.08
CA LEU A 93 17.11 16.22 1.29
C LEU A 93 18.23 15.86 2.27
N THR A 94 18.97 14.78 2.02
CA THR A 94 20.07 14.37 2.91
C THR A 94 21.16 15.43 3.03
N ARG A 95 21.47 16.18 1.95
CA ARG A 95 22.41 17.32 2.05
C ARG A 95 21.92 18.45 2.94
N LYS A 96 20.61 18.70 3.02
CA LYS A 96 20.02 19.71 3.92
C LYS A 96 20.02 19.27 5.38
N LEU A 97 20.07 17.96 5.64
CA LEU A 97 20.06 17.40 6.99
C LEU A 97 21.46 17.33 7.63
N LEU A 98 22.53 17.49 6.85
CA LEU A 98 23.90 17.45 7.35
C LEU A 98 24.17 18.56 8.36
N THR A 99 24.86 18.21 9.45
CA THR A 99 25.31 19.20 10.44
C THR A 99 26.81 19.19 10.68
N PRO A 100 27.41 20.38 10.95
CA PRO A 100 28.85 20.47 11.21
C PRO A 100 29.28 19.83 12.53
N LEU A 101 28.34 19.50 13.42
CA LEU A 101 28.62 18.89 14.72
C LEU A 101 28.76 17.37 14.66
N GLY A 102 28.24 16.71 13.61
CA GLY A 102 28.27 15.26 13.48
C GLY A 102 27.32 14.57 14.47
N ASP A 103 26.21 14.04 13.99
CA ASP A 103 25.27 13.24 14.77
C ASP A 103 24.91 11.89 14.12
N GLU A 104 23.94 11.17 14.70
CA GLU A 104 23.50 9.88 14.17
C GLU A 104 22.93 9.96 12.74
N ILE A 105 22.31 11.08 12.36
CA ILE A 105 21.84 11.29 10.99
C ILE A 105 23.04 11.46 10.06
N ASP A 106 24.03 12.26 10.46
CA ASP A 106 25.25 12.46 9.69
C ASP A 106 25.98 11.11 9.45
N ILE A 107 25.99 10.22 10.45
CA ILE A 107 26.52 8.84 10.31
C ILE A 107 25.70 8.03 9.29
N GLN A 108 24.37 8.07 9.35
CA GLN A 108 23.52 7.34 8.42
C GLN A 108 23.64 7.87 6.97
N ILE A 109 23.81 9.17 6.78
CA ILE A 109 24.09 9.75 5.46
C ILE A 109 25.45 9.29 4.95
N ALA A 110 26.46 9.22 5.82
CA ALA A 110 27.78 8.70 5.44
C ALA A 110 27.73 7.22 5.03
N ILE A 111 26.93 6.40 5.71
CA ILE A 111 26.67 5.00 5.33
C ILE A 111 26.05 4.94 3.93
N PHE A 112 24.99 5.72 3.68
CA PHE A 112 24.36 5.78 2.36
C PHE A 112 25.37 6.14 1.26
N ASP A 113 26.17 7.19 1.48
CA ASP A 113 27.20 7.64 0.53
C ASP A 113 28.30 6.61 0.30
N GLN A 114 28.64 5.84 1.33
CA GLN A 114 29.60 4.75 1.23
C GLN A 114 29.06 3.60 0.39
N GLU A 115 27.86 3.14 0.68
CA GLU A 115 27.22 2.04 -0.05
C GLU A 115 26.92 2.45 -1.50
N MET A 116 26.50 3.68 -1.74
CA MET A 116 26.29 4.21 -3.10
C MET A 116 27.59 4.23 -3.91
N ARG A 117 28.72 4.57 -3.28
CA ARG A 117 30.04 4.53 -3.93
C ARG A 117 30.49 3.10 -4.20
N ALA A 118 30.33 2.20 -3.22
CA ALA A 118 30.68 0.79 -3.34
C ALA A 118 29.93 0.14 -4.52
N ASP A 119 28.63 0.44 -4.63
CA ASP A 119 27.82 -0.04 -5.76
C ASP A 119 28.29 0.53 -7.10
N GLY A 120 28.69 1.80 -7.14
CA GLY A 120 29.31 2.40 -8.32
C GLY A 120 30.63 1.75 -8.73
N GLU A 121 31.43 1.28 -7.77
CA GLU A 121 32.69 0.55 -8.00
C GLU A 121 32.43 -0.89 -8.46
N GLU A 122 31.46 -1.59 -7.84
CA GLU A 122 31.03 -2.95 -8.23
C GLU A 122 30.50 -2.97 -9.68
N LEU A 123 29.75 -1.93 -10.04
CA LEU A 123 29.20 -1.77 -11.39
C LEU A 123 30.29 -1.51 -12.44
N GLN A 124 31.32 -0.75 -12.09
CA GLN A 124 32.48 -0.49 -12.95
C GLN A 124 33.40 -1.72 -13.07
N GLY A 125 33.52 -2.52 -12.01
CA GLY A 125 34.31 -3.76 -11.99
C GLY A 125 33.64 -4.92 -12.71
N SER A 126 32.32 -4.87 -12.84
CA SER A 126 31.54 -5.79 -13.68
C SER A 126 31.89 -5.55 -15.15
N LYS A 127 32.07 -6.62 -15.95
CA LYS A 127 32.29 -6.50 -17.41
C LYS A 127 31.26 -5.54 -18.00
N PRO A 128 31.58 -4.72 -19.01
CA PRO A 128 30.66 -3.76 -19.58
C PRO A 128 29.52 -4.51 -20.28
N THR A 129 28.50 -4.87 -19.52
CA THR A 129 27.18 -5.22 -20.02
C THR A 129 26.43 -3.91 -20.17
N PHE A 130 25.66 -3.82 -21.25
CA PHE A 130 24.90 -2.62 -21.61
C PHE A 130 23.97 -2.12 -20.49
N LYS A 131 23.44 -3.06 -19.68
CA LYS A 131 22.48 -2.83 -18.60
C LYS A 131 23.05 -2.05 -17.40
N PRO A 132 24.15 -2.47 -16.75
CA PRO A 132 24.77 -1.71 -15.65
C PRO A 132 25.22 -0.30 -16.08
N MET A 133 25.71 -0.13 -17.33
CA MET A 133 26.08 1.19 -17.83
C MET A 133 24.88 2.15 -17.91
N LEU A 134 23.71 1.67 -18.32
CA LEU A 134 22.48 2.46 -18.36
C LEU A 134 22.00 2.84 -16.95
N SER A 135 22.10 1.93 -15.97
CA SER A 135 21.67 2.18 -14.59
C SER A 135 22.55 3.21 -13.86
N SER A 136 23.83 3.32 -14.20
CA SER A 136 24.70 4.36 -13.61
C SER A 136 24.54 5.77 -14.20
N MET A 137 23.79 5.92 -15.29
CA MET A 137 23.68 7.19 -16.00
C MET A 137 22.44 7.96 -15.54
N ARG A 138 22.67 9.17 -15.01
CA ARG A 138 21.59 10.14 -14.78
C ARG A 138 21.12 10.67 -16.13
N LEU A 139 20.00 10.16 -16.62
CA LEU A 139 19.36 10.63 -17.86
C LEU A 139 18.74 12.04 -17.74
N THR A 140 19.26 12.89 -16.84
CA THR A 140 18.80 14.26 -16.60
C THR A 140 19.41 15.28 -17.56
N HIS A 141 20.47 14.93 -18.29
CA HIS A 141 21.17 15.82 -19.21
C HIS A 141 21.17 15.27 -20.65
N SER A 142 20.63 16.06 -21.58
CA SER A 142 20.53 15.74 -23.02
C SER A 142 21.88 15.37 -23.66
N ASP A 143 22.97 15.94 -23.15
CA ASP A 143 24.33 15.69 -23.63
C ASP A 143 24.83 14.27 -23.28
N GLU A 144 24.44 13.73 -22.12
CA GLU A 144 24.83 12.40 -21.69
C GLU A 144 24.13 11.32 -22.52
N VAL A 145 22.85 11.53 -22.84
CA VAL A 145 22.07 10.69 -23.75
C VAL A 145 22.68 10.66 -25.15
N SER A 146 23.07 11.83 -25.67
CA SER A 146 23.69 11.97 -26.99
C SER A 146 25.08 11.32 -27.05
N ARG A 147 25.86 11.43 -25.97
CA ARG A 147 27.16 10.76 -25.84
C ARG A 147 27.01 9.24 -25.81
N LEU A 148 26.03 8.73 -25.07
CA LEU A 148 25.71 7.31 -25.01
C LEU A 148 25.28 6.78 -26.38
N ALA A 149 24.35 7.45 -27.07
CA ALA A 149 23.96 7.10 -28.44
C ALA A 149 25.17 6.95 -29.38
N THR A 150 26.08 7.93 -29.31
CA THR A 150 27.31 7.94 -30.11
C THR A 150 28.25 6.79 -29.73
N GLN A 151 28.39 6.51 -28.43
CA GLN A 151 29.28 5.47 -27.93
C GLN A 151 28.74 4.05 -28.23
N ILE A 152 27.43 3.85 -28.17
CA ILE A 152 26.78 2.60 -28.55
C ILE A 152 26.94 2.38 -30.07
N ALA A 153 26.70 3.41 -30.88
CA ALA A 153 26.90 3.36 -32.32
C ALA A 153 28.37 3.09 -32.71
N GLN A 154 29.34 3.50 -31.89
CA GLN A 154 30.75 3.19 -32.09
C GLN A 154 31.13 1.76 -31.68
N GLN A 155 30.47 1.19 -30.65
CA GLN A 155 30.72 -0.17 -30.20
C GLN A 155 30.03 -1.24 -31.06
N THR A 156 28.89 -0.90 -31.66
CA THR A 156 28.25 -1.75 -32.67
C THR A 156 28.84 -1.46 -34.04
N GLN A 157 29.65 -2.37 -34.59
CA GLN A 157 30.26 -2.21 -35.93
C GLN A 157 29.25 -2.19 -37.11
N THR A 158 27.95 -2.12 -36.84
CA THR A 158 26.88 -2.28 -37.83
C THR A 158 26.14 -0.95 -38.04
N GLN A 159 26.26 -0.37 -39.24
CA GLN A 159 25.47 0.82 -39.66
C GLN A 159 23.95 0.63 -39.51
N THR A 160 23.47 -0.62 -39.42
CA THR A 160 22.07 -0.98 -39.21
C THR A 160 21.55 -0.56 -37.83
N PHE A 161 22.36 -0.71 -36.77
CA PHE A 161 21.96 -0.35 -35.41
C PHE A 161 21.79 1.17 -35.26
N SER A 162 22.71 1.96 -35.82
CA SER A 162 22.61 3.43 -35.85
C SER A 162 21.31 3.91 -36.50
N LYS A 163 20.92 3.31 -37.64
CA LYS A 163 19.67 3.67 -38.33
C LYS A 163 18.42 3.27 -37.56
N GLN A 164 18.42 2.10 -36.94
CA GLN A 164 17.29 1.65 -36.09
C GLN A 164 17.15 2.53 -34.85
N PHE A 165 18.26 2.92 -34.24
CA PHE A 165 18.29 3.81 -33.09
C PHE A 165 17.82 5.23 -33.45
N GLU A 166 18.28 5.80 -34.56
CA GLU A 166 17.81 7.08 -35.09
C GLU A 166 16.31 7.04 -35.43
N GLN A 167 15.81 5.94 -36.01
CA GLN A 167 14.39 5.74 -36.26
C GLN A 167 13.58 5.69 -34.96
N LEU A 168 14.06 4.97 -33.94
CA LEU A 168 13.42 4.94 -32.63
C LEU A 168 13.35 6.32 -32.00
N LEU A 169 14.46 7.07 -31.97
CA LEU A 169 14.47 8.46 -31.46
C LEU A 169 13.52 9.36 -32.24
N SER A 170 13.43 9.21 -33.55
CA SER A 170 12.47 9.96 -34.39
C SER A 170 11.02 9.63 -34.05
N ILE A 171 10.71 8.35 -33.80
CA ILE A 171 9.36 7.92 -33.37
C ILE A 171 9.04 8.51 -31.99
N LEU A 172 9.97 8.48 -31.04
CA LEU A 172 9.78 9.04 -29.69
C LEU A 172 9.58 10.57 -29.74
N ALA A 173 10.37 11.28 -30.55
CA ALA A 173 10.19 12.73 -30.76
C ALA A 173 8.84 13.06 -31.40
N GLN A 174 8.36 12.24 -32.34
CA GLN A 174 7.03 12.40 -32.94
C GLN A 174 5.91 12.14 -31.92
N LEU A 175 6.09 11.19 -31.01
CA LEU A 175 5.15 10.92 -29.92
C LEU A 175 5.04 12.09 -28.94
N GLU A 176 6.13 12.81 -28.69
CA GLU A 176 6.15 14.03 -27.87
C GLU A 176 5.40 15.21 -28.51
N THR A 177 5.43 15.31 -29.85
CA THR A 177 4.70 16.35 -30.60
C THR A 177 3.20 16.10 -30.71
N LEU A 178 2.72 14.90 -30.40
CA LEU A 178 1.30 14.61 -30.30
C LEU A 178 0.80 15.13 -28.96
N GLU A 179 0.15 16.30 -28.98
CA GLU A 179 -0.42 16.97 -27.81
C GLU A 179 -1.03 15.98 -26.80
N LYS A 180 -0.54 16.09 -25.55
CA LYS A 180 -0.63 15.16 -24.41
C LYS A 180 0.57 14.21 -24.29
N SER A 181 1.74 14.78 -23.98
CA SER A 181 2.79 14.07 -23.21
C SER A 181 2.22 13.72 -21.84
N SER A 182 1.37 12.69 -21.78
CA SER A 182 0.87 12.15 -20.52
C SER A 182 1.91 11.14 -20.00
N PRO A 183 2.20 11.11 -18.69
CA PRO A 183 3.07 10.09 -18.08
C PRO A 183 2.70 8.66 -18.50
N SER A 184 1.40 8.43 -18.70
CA SER A 184 0.82 7.17 -19.17
C SER A 184 1.28 6.72 -20.56
N LEU A 185 1.62 7.63 -21.49
CA LEU A 185 2.19 7.25 -22.79
C LEU A 185 3.59 6.63 -22.61
N TRP A 186 4.41 7.27 -21.76
CA TRP A 186 5.77 6.84 -21.49
C TRP A 186 5.82 5.54 -20.68
N HIS A 187 4.87 5.31 -19.76
CA HIS A 187 4.71 4.02 -19.10
C HIS A 187 4.44 2.87 -20.08
N VAL A 188 3.62 3.09 -21.11
CA VAL A 188 3.30 2.05 -22.11
C VAL A 188 4.50 1.78 -23.01
N VAL A 189 5.23 2.82 -23.40
CA VAL A 189 6.49 2.66 -24.14
C VAL A 189 7.49 1.86 -23.30
N ALA A 190 7.67 2.20 -22.02
CA ALA A 190 8.56 1.49 -21.12
C ALA A 190 8.16 0.01 -20.94
N ALA A 191 6.87 -0.27 -20.72
CA ALA A 191 6.37 -1.63 -20.60
C ALA A 191 6.61 -2.46 -21.87
N ALA A 192 6.37 -1.87 -23.06
CA ALA A 192 6.61 -2.53 -24.34
C ALA A 192 8.11 -2.80 -24.57
N CYS A 193 8.99 -1.89 -24.16
CA CYS A 193 10.44 -2.10 -24.20
C CYS A 193 10.89 -3.21 -23.25
N SER A 194 10.38 -3.23 -22.01
CA SER A 194 10.68 -4.27 -21.02
C SER A 194 10.22 -5.66 -21.49
N GLU A 195 9.03 -5.75 -22.09
CA GLU A 195 8.52 -7.00 -22.68
C GLU A 195 9.39 -7.46 -23.87
N ALA A 196 9.77 -6.55 -24.76
CA ALA A 196 10.65 -6.86 -25.89
C ALA A 196 12.04 -7.35 -25.43
N MET A 197 12.56 -6.79 -24.33
CA MET A 197 13.83 -7.22 -23.73
C MET A 197 13.71 -8.58 -23.04
N ALA A 198 12.56 -8.88 -22.42
CA ALA A 198 12.26 -10.16 -21.80
C ALA A 198 12.10 -11.30 -22.81
N MET A 199 11.66 -10.99 -24.04
CA MET A 199 11.45 -11.95 -25.12
C MET A 199 12.75 -12.48 -25.77
N GLY A 200 13.93 -12.04 -25.30
CA GLY A 200 15.20 -12.68 -25.64
C GLY A 200 15.57 -12.61 -27.12
N GLY A 201 15.95 -11.42 -27.59
CA GLY A 201 16.94 -11.24 -28.67
C GLY A 201 16.81 -12.12 -29.92
N ASP A 202 15.61 -12.29 -30.48
CA ASP A 202 15.48 -12.62 -31.90
C ASP A 202 15.30 -11.32 -32.70
N ASP A 203 16.04 -11.19 -33.78
CA ASP A 203 16.52 -9.96 -34.43
C ASP A 203 15.43 -9.15 -35.17
N ARG A 204 14.18 -9.21 -34.71
CA ARG A 204 13.03 -8.56 -35.34
C ARG A 204 12.07 -8.04 -34.28
N VAL A 205 12.40 -6.87 -33.71
CA VAL A 205 11.34 -6.00 -33.19
C VAL A 205 10.50 -5.59 -34.40
N ASP A 206 9.36 -6.28 -34.60
CA ASP A 206 8.43 -5.94 -35.66
C ASP A 206 7.78 -4.59 -35.33
N ALA A 207 8.32 -3.53 -35.95
CA ALA A 207 7.84 -2.17 -35.81
C ALA A 207 6.33 -2.07 -36.16
N HIS A 208 5.81 -2.97 -36.98
CA HIS A 208 4.38 -3.06 -37.28
C HIS A 208 3.56 -3.54 -36.08
N ALA A 209 4.06 -4.53 -35.33
CA ALA A 209 3.41 -5.02 -34.11
C ALA A 209 3.43 -3.97 -32.98
N VAL A 210 4.49 -3.15 -32.90
CA VAL A 210 4.53 -2.00 -31.98
C VAL A 210 3.53 -0.93 -32.43
N ALA A 211 3.47 -0.60 -33.73
CA ALA A 211 2.54 0.39 -34.25
C ALA A 211 1.06 0.00 -34.08
N GLU A 212 0.71 -1.27 -34.28
CA GLU A 212 -0.65 -1.77 -34.02
C GLU A 212 -1.01 -1.74 -32.53
N ARG A 213 -0.06 -2.03 -31.63
CA ARG A 213 -0.26 -1.90 -30.18
C ARG A 213 -0.42 -0.44 -29.74
N VAL A 214 0.31 0.50 -30.33
CA VAL A 214 0.11 1.94 -30.10
C VAL A 214 -1.27 2.40 -30.59
N LYS A 215 -1.79 1.84 -31.69
CA LYS A 215 -3.18 2.08 -32.11
C LYS A 215 -4.20 1.47 -31.16
N ALA A 216 -3.95 0.26 -30.64
CA ALA A 216 -4.79 -0.36 -29.62
C ALA A 216 -4.80 0.48 -28.33
N PHE A 217 -3.66 1.06 -27.95
CA PHE A 217 -3.57 2.00 -26.82
C PHE A 217 -4.44 3.25 -27.03
N LYS A 218 -4.55 3.79 -28.24
CA LYS A 218 -5.53 4.86 -28.55
C LYS A 218 -6.99 4.42 -28.35
N GLY A 219 -7.29 3.13 -28.55
CA GLY A 219 -8.59 2.52 -28.24
C GLY A 219 -8.85 2.45 -26.73
N VAL A 220 -7.88 1.93 -25.97
CA VAL A 220 -7.92 1.88 -24.50
C VAL A 220 -8.01 3.28 -23.88
N SER A 221 -7.35 4.28 -24.48
CA SER A 221 -7.42 5.67 -24.01
C SER A 221 -8.83 6.28 -24.16
N LYS A 222 -9.59 5.88 -25.19
CA LYS A 222 -11.01 6.29 -25.34
C LYS A 222 -11.94 5.60 -24.36
N GLU A 223 -11.60 4.38 -23.93
CA GLU A 223 -12.34 3.63 -22.92
C GLU A 223 -12.01 4.17 -21.51
N ARG A 224 -10.74 4.55 -21.27
CA ARG A 224 -10.28 5.25 -20.07
C ARG A 224 -10.86 6.67 -19.92
N GLU A 225 -11.19 7.35 -21.02
CA GLU A 225 -11.96 8.61 -20.98
C GLU A 225 -13.42 8.41 -20.51
N LYS A 226 -13.99 7.20 -20.64
CA LYS A 226 -15.34 6.86 -20.16
C LYS A 226 -15.37 6.36 -18.72
N LEU A 227 -14.28 5.76 -18.24
CA LEU A 227 -14.11 5.30 -16.86
C LEU A 227 -14.53 6.32 -15.79
N PRO A 228 -14.17 7.62 -15.85
CA PRO A 228 -14.57 8.57 -14.80
C PRO A 228 -16.09 8.79 -14.72
N ALA A 229 -16.82 8.67 -15.84
CA ALA A 229 -18.28 8.74 -15.83
C ALA A 229 -18.90 7.47 -15.22
N ASP A 230 -18.34 6.30 -15.52
CA ASP A 230 -18.81 5.03 -14.97
C ASP A 230 -18.48 4.90 -13.47
N VAL A 231 -17.31 5.37 -13.04
CA VAL A 231 -16.91 5.44 -11.63
C VAL A 231 -17.81 6.40 -10.84
N ALA A 232 -18.15 7.56 -11.41
CA ALA A 232 -19.09 8.49 -10.78
C ALA A 232 -20.48 7.86 -10.59
N ALA A 233 -20.98 7.13 -11.60
CA ALA A 233 -22.25 6.43 -11.51
C ALA A 233 -22.24 5.29 -10.45
N LEU A 234 -21.13 4.55 -10.35
CA LEU A 234 -20.95 3.50 -9.33
C LEU A 234 -20.81 4.07 -7.92
N GLN A 235 -20.13 5.21 -7.76
CA GLN A 235 -20.01 5.91 -6.47
C GLN A 235 -21.37 6.44 -6.00
N GLU A 236 -22.20 6.98 -6.91
CA GLU A 236 -23.56 7.41 -6.60
C GLU A 236 -24.44 6.22 -6.17
N ALA A 237 -24.37 5.10 -6.90
CA ALA A 237 -25.09 3.87 -6.56
C ALA A 237 -24.66 3.32 -5.19
N LEU A 238 -23.35 3.29 -4.92
CA LEU A 238 -22.79 2.85 -3.63
C LEU A 238 -23.21 3.78 -2.48
N GLY A 239 -23.27 5.09 -2.72
CA GLY A 239 -23.77 6.07 -1.76
C GLY A 239 -25.26 5.86 -1.43
N ALA A 240 -26.07 5.60 -2.45
CA ALA A 240 -27.49 5.28 -2.30
C ALA A 240 -27.71 3.99 -1.50
N GLU A 241 -26.92 2.94 -1.77
CA GLU A 241 -27.00 1.66 -1.06
C GLU A 241 -26.54 1.75 0.40
N LYS A 242 -25.44 2.46 0.67
CA LYS A 242 -25.01 2.76 2.05
C LYS A 242 -26.08 3.55 2.82
N GLY A 243 -26.72 4.51 2.17
CA GLY A 243 -27.84 5.27 2.74
C GLY A 243 -29.06 4.39 3.06
N ALA A 244 -29.42 3.47 2.16
CA ALA A 244 -30.49 2.51 2.38
C ALA A 244 -30.18 1.55 3.54
N ARG A 245 -28.94 1.06 3.61
CA ARG A 245 -28.48 0.17 4.68
C ARG A 245 -28.49 0.84 6.06
N ARG A 246 -28.03 2.10 6.15
CA ARG A 246 -28.09 2.87 7.40
C ARG A 246 -29.53 3.07 7.90
N ARG A 247 -30.48 3.35 7.00
CA ARG A 247 -31.91 3.46 7.38
C ARG A 247 -32.48 2.11 7.84
N ALA A 248 -32.05 1.01 7.23
CA ALA A 248 -32.45 -0.33 7.64
C ALA A 248 -31.90 -0.68 9.04
N ASP A 249 -30.65 -0.33 9.33
CA ASP A 249 -30.02 -0.54 10.64
C ASP A 249 -30.70 0.32 11.72
N GLU A 250 -30.97 1.60 11.44
CA GLU A 250 -31.72 2.50 12.34
C GLU A 250 -33.15 1.97 12.61
N SER A 251 -33.81 1.42 11.58
CA SER A 251 -35.12 0.77 11.73
C SER A 251 -35.05 -0.53 12.54
N LEU A 252 -33.98 -1.30 12.40
CA LEU A 252 -33.77 -2.55 13.14
C LEU A 252 -33.50 -2.26 14.62
N GLU A 253 -32.68 -1.26 14.93
CA GLU A 253 -32.40 -0.82 16.29
C GLU A 253 -33.68 -0.30 16.98
N ALA A 254 -34.47 0.51 16.28
CA ALA A 254 -35.77 0.96 16.77
C ALA A 254 -36.73 -0.20 17.04
N ALA A 255 -36.75 -1.21 16.16
CA ALA A 255 -37.56 -2.41 16.35
C ALA A 255 -37.08 -3.24 17.56
N MET A 256 -35.77 -3.44 17.73
CA MET A 256 -35.19 -4.15 18.87
C MET A 256 -35.53 -3.48 20.20
N LYS A 257 -35.42 -2.15 20.28
CA LYS A 257 -35.82 -1.39 21.47
C LYS A 257 -37.30 -1.61 21.81
N ARG A 258 -38.18 -1.57 20.81
CA ARG A 258 -39.61 -1.82 20.99
C ARG A 258 -39.91 -3.25 21.46
N THR A 259 -39.17 -4.23 20.97
CA THR A 259 -39.29 -5.63 21.44
C THR A 259 -38.87 -5.77 22.90
N LEU A 260 -37.78 -5.10 23.32
CA LEU A 260 -37.35 -5.07 24.73
C LEU A 260 -38.40 -4.43 25.65
N GLU A 261 -38.99 -3.30 25.23
CA GLU A 261 -40.06 -2.63 25.98
C GLU A 261 -41.30 -3.53 26.12
N LEU A 262 -41.72 -4.18 25.03
CA LEU A 262 -42.83 -5.14 25.06
C LEU A 262 -42.53 -6.34 25.96
N GLN A 263 -41.31 -6.86 25.94
CA GLN A 263 -40.91 -7.98 26.80
C GLN A 263 -40.98 -7.59 28.29
N ALA A 264 -40.48 -6.40 28.65
CA ALA A 264 -40.58 -5.89 30.02
C ALA A 264 -42.04 -5.74 30.48
N MET A 265 -42.93 -5.32 29.59
CA MET A 265 -44.36 -5.18 29.87
C MET A 265 -45.06 -6.54 30.03
N VAL A 266 -44.67 -7.55 29.23
CA VAL A 266 -45.13 -8.94 29.39
C VAL A 266 -44.70 -9.51 30.73
N ASP A 267 -43.44 -9.30 31.13
CA ASP A 267 -42.92 -9.80 32.40
C ASP A 267 -43.61 -9.14 33.61
N ALA A 268 -43.88 -7.83 33.53
CA ALA A 268 -44.64 -7.10 34.54
C ALA A 268 -46.08 -7.63 34.67
N ASN A 269 -46.79 -7.80 33.55
CA ASN A 269 -48.14 -8.35 33.54
C ASN A 269 -48.19 -9.79 34.08
N LYS A 270 -47.15 -10.59 33.80
CA LYS A 270 -47.04 -11.97 34.30
C LYS A 270 -46.84 -11.98 35.82
N ALA A 271 -46.00 -11.11 36.36
CA ALA A 271 -45.81 -10.95 37.81
C ALA A 271 -47.10 -10.51 38.52
N GLU A 272 -47.85 -9.58 37.93
CA GLU A 272 -49.15 -9.16 38.45
C GLU A 272 -50.19 -10.30 38.44
N MET A 273 -50.23 -11.06 37.34
CA MET A 273 -51.07 -12.26 37.24
C MET A 273 -50.72 -13.33 38.30
N ASP A 274 -49.44 -13.55 38.57
CA ASP A 274 -49.02 -14.52 39.57
C ASP A 274 -49.35 -14.05 41.00
N LYS A 275 -49.26 -12.74 41.26
CA LYS A 275 -49.73 -12.13 42.52
C LYS A 275 -51.23 -12.30 42.73
N LEU A 276 -52.04 -12.00 41.71
CA LEU A 276 -53.49 -12.18 41.76
C LEU A 276 -53.89 -13.65 41.94
N LYS A 277 -53.18 -14.59 41.31
CA LYS A 277 -53.37 -16.04 41.53
C LYS A 277 -53.04 -16.45 42.97
N ALA A 278 -51.97 -15.92 43.55
CA ALA A 278 -51.60 -16.19 44.93
C ALA A 278 -52.64 -15.66 45.93
N GLU A 279 -53.16 -14.45 45.70
CA GLU A 279 -54.25 -13.86 46.49
C GLU A 279 -55.56 -14.67 46.37
N LEU A 280 -55.87 -15.21 45.19
CA LEU A 280 -57.01 -16.11 45.01
C LEU A 280 -56.83 -17.46 45.73
N ALA A 281 -55.60 -17.98 45.79
CA ALA A 281 -55.28 -19.21 46.50
C ALA A 281 -55.37 -19.05 48.04
N THR A 282 -54.90 -17.93 48.59
CA THR A 282 -55.01 -17.63 50.02
C THR A 282 -56.46 -17.39 50.43
N ALA A 283 -57.26 -16.71 49.61
CA ALA A 283 -58.70 -16.52 49.82
C ALA A 283 -59.49 -17.85 49.85
N LYS A 284 -59.06 -18.88 49.10
CA LYS A 284 -59.65 -20.24 49.18
C LYS A 284 -59.28 -21.00 50.45
N SER A 285 -58.14 -20.69 51.09
CA SER A 285 -57.65 -21.37 52.30
C SER A 285 -58.26 -20.83 53.60
N ALA A 286 -58.80 -19.60 53.60
CA ALA A 286 -59.37 -18.93 54.77
C ALA A 286 -60.84 -19.31 55.05
N LYS A 287 -61.21 -20.59 54.88
CA LYS A 287 -62.45 -21.15 55.47
C LYS A 287 -62.09 -21.87 56.78
N PRO A 288 -62.48 -21.37 57.96
CA PRO A 288 -62.16 -22.02 59.24
C PRO A 288 -62.96 -23.33 59.40
N GLY A 289 -62.24 -24.45 59.46
CA GLY A 289 -62.78 -25.74 59.90
C GLY A 289 -62.94 -25.76 61.42
N LEU A 290 -64.17 -25.97 61.88
CA LEU A 290 -64.55 -26.16 63.28
C LEU A 290 -63.80 -27.33 63.93
N ALA A 291 -63.21 -27.09 65.11
CA ALA A 291 -62.62 -28.13 65.94
C ALA A 291 -63.70 -29.08 66.50
N PRO A 292 -63.49 -30.41 66.49
CA PRO A 292 -64.43 -31.38 67.07
C PRO A 292 -64.27 -31.50 68.60
N PRO A 293 -65.34 -31.83 69.35
CA PRO A 293 -65.34 -31.89 70.82
C PRO A 293 -64.72 -33.20 71.37
N PRO A 294 -64.29 -33.24 72.65
CA PRO A 294 -63.63 -34.39 73.25
C PRO A 294 -64.62 -35.49 73.68
N LEU A 295 -64.22 -36.76 73.49
CA LEU A 295 -64.93 -37.95 73.96
C LEU A 295 -64.37 -38.45 75.32
N PRO A 296 -65.21 -39.04 76.20
CA PRO A 296 -64.84 -39.37 77.57
C PRO A 296 -64.30 -40.81 77.72
N SER A 297 -63.25 -40.97 78.51
CA SER A 297 -62.74 -42.27 78.96
C SER A 297 -63.42 -42.70 80.27
N GLY A 298 -64.29 -43.70 80.19
CA GLY A 298 -64.92 -44.34 81.34
C GLY A 298 -64.28 -45.70 81.65
N GLY A 299 -64.02 -45.94 82.94
CA GLY A 299 -64.30 -47.21 83.58
C GLY A 299 -63.19 -48.25 83.62
N THR A 300 -62.40 -48.24 84.70
CA THR A 300 -61.75 -49.43 85.26
C THR A 300 -62.67 -50.14 86.26
N ALA A 301 -62.55 -51.48 86.29
CA ALA A 301 -62.70 -52.43 87.41
C ALA A 301 -63.81 -53.48 87.22
N PRO A 302 -63.68 -54.66 87.87
CA PRO A 302 -62.51 -55.51 88.07
C PRO A 302 -62.66 -56.88 87.35
#